data_AF-A0A7V6W6H7-F1
#
_entry.id   AF-A0A7V6W6H7-F1
#
_cell.length_a   1.000
_cell.length_b   1.000
_cell.length_c   1.000
_cell.angle_alpha   90.00
_cell.angle_beta   90.00
_cell.angle_gamma   90.00
#
_symmetry.space_group_name_H-M   'P 1'
#
loop_
_entity.id
_entity.type
_entity.pdbx_description
1 polymer ?
#
loop_
_entity_poly.entity_id
_entity_poly.type
_entity_poly.pdbx_seq_one_letter_code
_entity_poly.pdbx_strand_id
1 'polypeptide(L)'
;MNHFIKNRPKKNSIKDRMRQYAVIWYLLLLIPLILILTSLSITNEHYDRAISNVAAARCLQDEYISKIDAEMWLIVSGQKPVSDNQARELIVELQNGLNELAEEATPQASVYLEAARRAVSTVDVSVEQLESLYE
;
A
#
# COMPACT_ATOMS: atom_id res chain seq x y z
N MET A 1 17.89 -34.07 -45.89
CA MET A 1 16.61 -33.40 -45.58
C MET A 1 16.59 -33.14 -44.06
N ASN A 2 17.14 -32.01 -43.60
CA ASN A 2 17.20 -31.67 -42.17
C ASN A 2 16.33 -30.46 -41.89
N HIS A 3 15.23 -30.69 -41.19
CA HIS A 3 14.31 -29.65 -40.75
C HIS A 3 14.87 -29.00 -39.47
N PHE A 4 15.49 -27.83 -39.59
CA PHE A 4 15.83 -27.01 -38.43
C PHE A 4 14.55 -26.33 -37.91
N ILE A 5 14.01 -26.84 -36.80
CA ILE A 5 12.98 -26.13 -36.03
C ILE A 5 13.67 -24.97 -35.31
N LYS A 6 13.59 -23.79 -35.90
CA LYS A 6 14.05 -22.54 -35.28
C LYS A 6 13.06 -22.17 -34.18
N ASN A 7 13.34 -22.59 -32.94
CA ASN A 7 12.66 -22.06 -31.75
C ASN A 7 12.92 -20.55 -31.67
N ARG A 8 12.00 -19.74 -32.20
CA ARG A 8 12.04 -18.29 -31.96
C ARG A 8 11.68 -18.08 -30.49
N PRO A 9 12.49 -17.38 -29.69
CA PRO A 9 12.11 -17.03 -28.33
C PRO A 9 10.79 -16.27 -28.40
N LYS A 10 9.80 -16.73 -27.64
CA LYS A 10 8.47 -16.12 -27.55
C LYS A 10 8.69 -14.66 -27.12
N LYS A 11 8.46 -13.73 -28.05
CA LYS A 11 8.65 -12.30 -27.81
C LYS A 11 7.54 -11.90 -26.84
N ASN A 12 7.84 -11.81 -25.55
CA ASN A 12 6.86 -11.38 -24.54
C ASN A 12 6.22 -10.09 -25.03
N SER A 13 4.89 -10.05 -25.05
CA SER A 13 4.15 -8.90 -25.54
C SER A 13 4.51 -7.68 -24.68
N ILE A 14 4.47 -6.47 -25.24
CA ILE A 14 4.67 -5.23 -24.47
C ILE A 14 3.71 -5.19 -23.27
N LYS A 15 2.49 -5.73 -23.44
CA LYS A 15 1.52 -5.95 -22.36
C LYS A 15 2.02 -6.87 -21.24
N ASP A 16 2.73 -7.95 -21.56
CA ASP A 16 3.26 -8.88 -20.56
C ASP A 16 4.38 -8.24 -19.73
N ARG A 17 5.18 -7.38 -20.37
CA ARG A 17 6.22 -6.61 -19.68
C ARG A 17 5.62 -5.54 -18.77
N MET A 18 4.63 -4.79 -19.22
CA MET A 18 3.93 -3.80 -18.37
C MET A 18 3.28 -4.46 -17.17
N ARG A 19 2.62 -5.61 -17.36
CA ARG A 19 2.03 -6.37 -16.24
C ARG A 19 3.07 -6.87 -15.25
N GLN A 20 4.25 -7.30 -15.70
CA GLN A 20 5.36 -7.66 -14.82
C GLN A 20 5.85 -6.48 -13.98
N TYR A 21 6.00 -5.29 -14.59
CA TYR A 21 6.40 -4.09 -13.85
C TYR A 21 5.34 -3.65 -12.83
N ALA A 22 4.05 -3.73 -13.19
CA ALA A 22 2.96 -3.42 -12.26
C ALA A 22 2.95 -4.37 -11.05
N VAL A 23 3.21 -5.67 -11.24
CA VAL A 23 3.31 -6.64 -10.15
C VAL A 23 4.54 -6.35 -9.26
N ILE A 24 5.68 -5.98 -9.85
CA ILE A 24 6.88 -5.61 -9.06
C ILE A 24 6.59 -4.35 -8.23
N TRP A 25 5.94 -3.35 -8.80
CA TRP A 25 5.52 -2.14 -8.08
C TRP A 25 4.52 -2.42 -6.97
N TYR A 26 3.56 -3.32 -7.20
CA TYR A 26 2.65 -3.79 -6.16
C TYR A 26 3.38 -4.52 -5.03
N LEU A 27 4.37 -5.36 -5.35
CA LEU A 27 5.19 -6.02 -4.32
C LEU A 27 6.03 -5.02 -3.52
N LEU A 28 6.50 -3.94 -4.16
CA LEU A 28 7.16 -2.82 -3.47
C LEU A 28 6.20 -2.09 -2.53
N LEU A 29 4.92 -1.95 -2.91
CA LEU A 29 3.84 -1.37 -2.11
C LEU A 29 3.53 -2.16 -0.83
N LEU A 30 3.71 -3.48 -0.84
CA LEU A 30 3.46 -4.31 0.34
C LEU A 30 4.45 -4.01 1.49
N ILE A 31 5.68 -3.61 1.17
CA ILE A 31 6.71 -3.31 2.18
C ILE A 31 6.29 -2.16 3.11
N PRO A 32 5.94 -0.96 2.61
CA PRO A 32 5.46 0.11 3.48
C PRO A 32 4.11 -0.25 4.13
N LEU A 33 3.24 -1.02 3.46
CA LEU A 33 2.00 -1.50 4.07
C LEU A 33 2.27 -2.31 5.36
N ILE A 34 3.22 -3.23 5.31
CA ILE A 34 3.67 -4.04 6.46
C ILE A 34 4.29 -3.14 7.55
N LEU A 35 5.04 -2.11 7.18
CA LEU A 35 5.58 -1.15 8.15
C LEU A 35 4.48 -0.38 8.89
N ILE A 36 3.40 0.00 8.21
CA ILE A 36 2.24 0.63 8.86
C ILE A 36 1.59 -0.36 9.85
N LEU A 37 1.34 -1.60 9.41
CA LEU A 37 0.73 -2.64 10.24
C LEU A 37 1.53 -2.91 11.52
N THR A 38 2.85 -3.05 11.39
CA THR A 38 3.74 -3.31 12.54
C THR A 38 3.82 -2.09 13.45
N SER A 39 3.88 -0.89 12.89
CA SER A 39 3.92 0.35 13.66
C SER A 39 2.64 0.57 14.48
N LEU A 40 1.46 0.37 13.88
CA LEU A 40 0.17 0.46 14.59
C LEU A 40 0.06 -0.60 15.68
N SER A 41 0.54 -1.82 15.41
CA SER A 41 0.54 -2.92 16.39
C SER A 41 1.43 -2.60 17.60
N ILE A 42 2.62 -2.04 17.39
CA ILE A 42 3.54 -1.66 18.47
C ILE A 42 3.01 -0.43 19.23
N THR A 43 2.40 0.51 18.52
CA THR A 43 1.69 1.64 19.13
C THR A 43 0.58 1.14 20.08
N ASN A 44 -0.16 0.11 19.69
CA ASN A 44 -1.19 -0.53 20.53
C ASN A 44 -0.63 -1.15 21.82
N GLU A 45 0.59 -1.69 21.79
CA GLU A 45 1.24 -2.30 22.96
C GLU A 45 1.84 -1.25 23.91
N HIS A 46 2.28 -0.10 23.39
CA HIS A 46 2.90 0.96 24.18
C HIS A 46 1.93 2.05 24.68
N TYR A 47 0.71 2.12 24.16
CA TYR A 47 -0.35 2.87 24.82
C TYR A 47 -0.76 2.13 26.11
N ASP A 48 -0.10 2.47 27.22
CA ASP A 48 -0.58 2.14 28.55
C ASP A 48 -1.99 2.76 28.74
N ARG A 49 -3.03 1.93 28.58
CA ARG A 49 -4.40 2.10 29.11
C ARG A 49 -5.33 3.15 28.50
N ALA A 50 -5.01 3.82 27.40
CA ALA A 50 -6.03 4.59 26.66
C ALA A 50 -6.72 3.71 25.60
N ILE A 51 -7.81 3.05 25.99
CA ILE A 51 -8.60 2.13 25.13
C ILE A 51 -9.04 2.80 23.82
N SER A 52 -9.30 4.13 23.82
CA SER A 52 -9.69 4.88 22.63
C SER A 52 -8.61 4.87 21.55
N ASN A 53 -7.34 5.01 21.94
CA ASN A 53 -6.24 5.21 20.97
C ASN A 53 -5.83 3.87 20.35
N VAL A 54 -5.94 2.79 21.14
CA VAL A 54 -5.78 1.42 20.64
C VAL A 54 -6.92 1.04 19.69
N ALA A 55 -8.16 1.38 20.03
CA ALA A 55 -9.31 1.13 19.17
C ALA A 55 -9.25 1.93 17.86
N ALA A 56 -8.85 3.21 17.93
CA ALA A 56 -8.68 4.06 16.76
C ALA A 56 -7.58 3.53 15.82
N ALA A 57 -6.40 3.19 16.36
CA ALA A 57 -5.31 2.61 15.56
C ALA A 57 -5.70 1.29 14.88
N ARG A 58 -6.47 0.43 15.55
CA ARG A 58 -7.03 -0.79 14.95
C ARG A 58 -8.07 -0.51 13.89
N CYS A 59 -8.94 0.47 14.12
CA CYS A 59 -9.92 0.90 13.12
C CYS A 59 -9.19 1.37 11.86
N LEU A 60 -8.12 2.17 11.99
CA LEU A 60 -7.33 2.59 10.84
C LEU A 60 -6.70 1.41 10.08
N GLN A 61 -6.24 0.40 10.81
CA GLN A 61 -5.66 -0.81 10.26
C GLN A 61 -6.67 -1.61 9.43
N ASP A 62 -7.81 -1.94 10.04
CA ASP A 62 -8.82 -2.80 9.42
C ASP A 62 -9.62 -2.05 8.34
N GLU A 63 -9.84 -0.75 8.52
CA GLU A 63 -10.70 0.04 7.65
C GLU A 63 -9.98 0.55 6.40
N TYR A 64 -8.73 1.03 6.51
CA TYR A 64 -8.08 1.71 5.40
C TYR A 64 -6.99 0.85 4.76
N ILE A 65 -6.12 0.21 5.55
CA ILE A 65 -4.98 -0.53 5.01
C ILE A 65 -5.45 -1.73 4.18
N SER A 66 -6.42 -2.49 4.69
CA SER A 66 -6.97 -3.64 3.95
C SER A 66 -7.71 -3.22 2.68
N LYS A 67 -8.38 -2.06 2.68
CA LYS A 67 -9.10 -1.55 1.50
C LYS A 67 -8.13 -1.02 0.45
N ILE A 68 -7.07 -0.32 0.86
CA ILE A 68 -5.98 0.13 -0.03
C ILE A 68 -5.35 -1.08 -0.72
N ASP A 69 -4.99 -2.13 0.03
CA ASP A 69 -4.42 -3.34 -0.56
C ASP A 69 -5.35 -4.00 -1.58
N ALA A 70 -6.63 -4.15 -1.22
CA ALA A 70 -7.64 -4.73 -2.10
C ALA A 70 -7.84 -3.92 -3.40
N GLU A 71 -7.96 -2.60 -3.29
CA GLU A 71 -8.07 -1.69 -4.43
C GLU A 71 -6.85 -1.79 -5.35
N MET A 72 -5.64 -1.73 -4.79
CA MET A 72 -4.41 -1.84 -5.57
C MET A 72 -4.27 -3.20 -6.26
N TRP A 73 -4.68 -4.29 -5.59
CA TRP A 73 -4.71 -5.61 -6.21
C TRP A 73 -5.68 -5.69 -7.39
N LEU A 74 -6.88 -5.12 -7.25
CA LEU A 74 -7.88 -5.08 -8.33
C LEU A 74 -7.35 -4.33 -9.56
N ILE A 75 -6.66 -3.21 -9.34
CA ILE A 75 -6.01 -2.44 -10.40
C ILE A 75 -4.88 -3.24 -11.07
N VAL A 76 -3.93 -3.74 -10.29
CA VAL A 76 -2.73 -4.43 -10.79
C VAL A 76 -3.07 -5.75 -11.49
N SER A 77 -4.12 -6.43 -11.03
CA SER A 77 -4.61 -7.66 -11.68
C SER A 77 -5.37 -7.39 -12.98
N GLY A 78 -5.72 -6.14 -13.26
CA GLY A 78 -6.48 -5.69 -14.43
C GLY A 78 -7.99 -5.91 -14.29
N GLN A 79 -8.49 -6.10 -13.06
CA GLN A 79 -9.91 -6.28 -12.75
C GLN A 79 -10.65 -4.96 -12.58
N LYS A 80 -9.93 -3.88 -12.27
CA LYS A 80 -10.46 -2.52 -12.12
C LYS A 80 -9.61 -1.52 -12.91
N PRO A 81 -10.21 -0.56 -13.63
CA PRO A 81 -9.43 0.49 -14.29
C PRO A 81 -8.87 1.48 -13.26
N VAL A 82 -7.69 2.05 -13.55
CA VAL A 82 -7.06 3.07 -12.71
C VAL A 82 -7.93 4.32 -12.53
N SER A 83 -8.74 4.68 -13.54
CA SER A 83 -9.66 5.82 -13.46
C SER A 83 -10.73 5.69 -12.37
N ASP A 84 -10.90 4.51 -11.78
CA ASP A 84 -11.83 4.22 -10.68
C ASP A 84 -11.07 3.92 -9.37
N ASN A 85 -9.81 4.38 -9.24
CA ASN A 85 -8.97 4.12 -8.07
C ASN A 85 -9.50 4.85 -6.82
N GLN A 86 -9.92 4.08 -5.81
CA GLN A 86 -10.34 4.62 -4.51
C GLN A 86 -9.20 4.65 -3.48
N ALA A 87 -8.04 4.06 -3.80
CA ALA A 87 -6.92 4.00 -2.87
C ALA A 87 -6.42 5.40 -2.46
N ARG A 88 -6.51 6.39 -3.36
CA ARG A 88 -6.07 7.77 -3.06
C ARG A 88 -6.91 8.43 -1.97
N GLU A 89 -8.23 8.27 -2.02
CA GLU A 89 -9.14 8.78 -0.99
C GLU A 89 -8.89 8.08 0.36
N LEU A 90 -8.76 6.75 0.34
CA LEU A 90 -8.45 5.95 1.53
C LEU A 90 -7.09 6.31 2.15
N ILE A 91 -6.09 6.66 1.34
CA ILE A 91 -4.78 7.12 1.81
C ILE A 91 -4.89 8.48 2.50
N VAL A 92 -5.67 9.42 1.96
CA VAL A 92 -5.90 10.73 2.59
C VAL A 92 -6.62 10.56 3.93
N GLU A 93 -7.65 9.70 3.99
CA GLU A 93 -8.36 9.39 5.24
C GLU A 93 -7.44 8.74 6.28
N LEU A 94 -6.59 7.79 5.86
CA LEU A 94 -5.59 7.17 6.73
C LEU A 94 -4.56 8.19 7.24
N GLN A 95 -4.10 9.11 6.40
CA GLN A 95 -3.18 10.19 6.81
C GLN A 95 -3.83 11.09 7.86
N ASN A 96 -5.10 11.45 7.68
CA ASN A 96 -5.84 12.28 8.64
C ASN A 96 -6.00 11.55 9.98
N GLY A 97 -6.40 10.28 9.97
CA GLY A 97 -6.53 9.49 11.20
C GLY A 97 -5.19 9.30 11.95
N LEU A 98 -4.08 9.16 11.22
CA LEU A 98 -2.74 9.14 11.83
C LEU A 98 -2.33 10.48 12.43
N ASN A 99 -2.77 11.61 11.85
CA ASN A 99 -2.51 12.94 12.40
C ASN A 99 -3.30 13.15 13.69
N GLU A 100 -4.58 12.76 13.73
CA GLU A 100 -5.42 12.81 14.93
C GLU A 100 -4.81 11.97 16.07
N LEU A 101 -4.34 10.75 15.77
CA LEU A 101 -3.63 9.92 16.74
C LEU A 101 -2.33 10.54 17.24
N ALA A 102 -1.65 11.36 16.42
CA ALA A 102 -0.40 12.01 16.79
C ALA A 102 -0.60 13.19 17.73
N GLU A 103 -1.75 13.87 17.69
CA GLU A 103 -2.07 14.98 18.61
C GLU A 103 -2.16 14.52 20.07
N GLU A 104 -2.57 13.27 20.29
CA GLU A 104 -2.75 12.68 21.63
C GLU A 104 -1.61 11.71 22.02
N ALA A 105 -0.56 11.63 21.22
CA ALA A 105 0.48 10.61 21.38
C ALA A 105 1.47 10.91 22.50
N THR A 106 1.86 9.85 23.22
CA THR A 106 3.02 9.90 24.11
C THR A 106 4.32 10.01 23.29
N PRO A 107 5.43 10.52 23.88
CA PRO A 107 6.72 10.62 23.18
C PRO A 107 7.26 9.28 22.65
N GLN A 108 6.88 8.16 23.27
CA GLN A 108 7.23 6.82 22.80
C GLN A 108 6.36 6.40 21.61
N ALA A 109 5.04 6.64 21.67
CA ALA A 109 4.11 6.34 20.59
C ALA A 109 4.35 7.23 19.34
N SER A 110 4.83 8.46 19.53
CA SER A 110 5.08 9.39 18.44
C SER A 110 6.13 8.89 17.44
N VAL A 111 7.12 8.10 17.90
CA VAL A 111 8.14 7.51 17.02
C VAL A 111 7.51 6.49 16.06
N TYR A 112 6.59 5.68 16.57
CA TYR A 112 5.88 4.69 15.77
C TYR A 112 4.87 5.38 14.84
N LEU A 113 4.10 6.35 15.33
CA LEU A 113 3.19 7.12 14.48
C LEU A 113 3.92 7.85 13.34
N GLU A 114 5.10 8.40 13.59
CA GLU A 114 5.94 8.99 12.55
C GLU A 114 6.42 7.93 11.52
N ALA A 115 6.79 6.73 11.97
CA ALA A 115 7.11 5.64 11.07
C ALA A 115 5.90 5.21 10.21
N ALA A 116 4.70 5.17 10.79
CA ALA A 116 3.46 4.88 10.08
C ALA A 116 3.15 5.97 9.03
N ARG A 117 3.28 7.26 9.39
CA ARG A 117 3.07 8.38 8.46
C ARG A 117 4.03 8.32 7.26
N ARG A 118 5.31 8.04 7.50
CA ARG A 118 6.29 7.90 6.41
C ARG A 118 5.99 6.72 5.51
N ALA A 119 5.53 5.61 6.09
CA ALA A 119 5.14 4.45 5.32
C ALA A 119 3.87 4.73 4.48
N VAL A 120 2.86 5.43 5.02
CA VAL A 120 1.69 5.88 4.24
C VAL A 120 2.09 6.83 3.11
N SER A 121 3.00 7.76 3.36
CA SER A 121 3.54 8.63 2.30
C SER A 121 4.27 7.84 1.20
N THR A 122 4.96 6.74 1.57
CA THR A 122 5.59 5.86 0.58
C THR A 122 4.55 5.08 -0.24
N VAL A 123 3.46 4.65 0.40
CA VAL A 123 2.30 4.04 -0.29
C VAL A 123 1.72 5.01 -1.29
N ASP A 124 1.48 6.26 -0.89
CA ASP A 124 0.92 7.31 -1.75
C ASP A 124 1.75 7.54 -3.02
N VAL A 125 3.07 7.70 -2.88
CA VAL A 125 3.99 7.84 -4.02
C VAL A 125 3.97 6.60 -4.92
N SER A 126 3.87 5.40 -4.34
CA SER A 126 3.85 4.17 -5.12
C SER A 126 2.53 3.97 -5.87
N VAL A 127 1.41 4.44 -5.30
CA VAL A 127 0.11 4.50 -5.98
C VAL A 127 0.18 5.49 -7.14
N GLU A 128 0.68 6.70 -6.94
CA GLU A 128 0.88 7.69 -8.00
C GLU A 128 1.75 7.15 -9.15
N GLN A 129 2.84 6.46 -8.81
CA GLN A 129 3.71 5.82 -9.80
C GLN A 129 2.99 4.71 -10.57
N LEU A 130 2.16 3.91 -9.91
CA LEU A 130 1.32 2.94 -10.58
C LEU A 130 0.32 3.61 -11.52
N GLU A 131 -0.37 4.67 -11.09
CA GLU A 131 -1.31 5.41 -11.93
C GLU A 131 -0.63 5.91 -13.21
N SER A 132 0.56 6.50 -13.09
CA SER A 132 1.35 6.98 -14.24
C SER A 132 1.76 5.90 -15.24
N LEU A 133 1.74 4.61 -14.87
CA LEU A 133 2.04 3.50 -15.77
C LEU A 133 0.83 3.05 -16.61
N TYR A 134 -0.38 3.51 -16.26
CA TYR A 134 -1.63 3.16 -16.95
C TYR A 134 -2.25 4.32 -17.74
N GLU A 135 -1.73 5.54 -17.61
CA GLU A 135 -1.98 6.69 -18.50
C GLU A 135 -1.25 6.55 -19.85
#